data_AF-A0A1I7X096-F1
#
_entry.id   AF-A0A1I7X096-F1
#
_cell.length_a   1.000
_cell.length_b   1.000
_cell.length_c   1.000
_cell.angle_alpha   90.00
_cell.angle_beta   90.00
_cell.angle_gamma   90.00
#
_symmetry.space_group_name_H-M   'P 1'
#
loop_
_entity.id
_entity.type
_entity.pdbx_description
1 polymer ?
#
loop_
_entity_poly.entity_id
_entity_poly.type
_entity_poly.pdbx_seq_one_letter_code
_entity_poly.pdbx_strand_id
1 'polypeptide(L)'
;MATSSKREDLQGLRGIAIISVLLFHFFPKQFPNGYIGVDQFFVLSGYLISLITRGEKNFTIKFVLNFYYRRVKRIVPMYLLIILAILVSLFTIFPSSNIELNVEAAGPALLFATNIAESNNAREYYAMKYTKGRDFERMHLWNKYSYGSVEECGYEGLTE
;
A
#
# COMPACT_ATOMS: atom_id res chain seq x y z
N MET A 1 32.89 16.49 19.99
CA MET A 1 31.43 16.31 20.07
C MET A 1 30.95 15.82 18.72
N ALA A 2 31.01 14.51 18.47
CA ALA A 2 30.61 13.95 17.17
C ALA A 2 29.09 14.02 17.08
N THR A 3 28.57 14.96 16.29
CA THR A 3 27.16 14.98 15.92
C THR A 3 26.85 13.64 15.27
N SER A 4 25.99 12.83 15.87
CA SER A 4 25.38 11.68 15.21
C SER A 4 24.59 12.24 14.03
N SER A 5 25.27 12.34 12.88
CA SER A 5 24.71 12.96 11.68
C SER A 5 23.57 12.06 11.24
N LYS A 6 22.35 12.57 11.40
CA LYS A 6 21.16 11.93 10.87
C LYS A 6 21.43 11.79 9.36
N ARG A 7 21.31 10.57 8.84
CA ARG A 7 21.49 10.25 7.42
C ARG A 7 20.35 10.90 6.63
N GLU A 8 20.50 12.18 6.32
CA GLU A 8 19.53 13.00 5.60
C GLU A 8 19.51 12.64 4.11
N ASP A 9 20.64 12.19 3.58
CA ASP A 9 20.79 11.55 2.26
C ASP A 9 19.74 10.45 2.03
N LEU A 10 19.61 9.51 2.97
CA LEU A 10 18.66 8.41 2.87
C LEU A 10 17.21 8.87 3.04
N GLN A 11 16.98 9.93 3.83
CA GLN A 11 15.65 10.51 3.96
C GLN A 11 15.23 11.23 2.68
N GLY A 12 16.15 11.93 2.00
CA GLY A 12 15.93 12.56 0.71
C GLY A 12 15.59 11.54 -0.38
N LEU A 13 16.35 10.43 -0.46
CA LEU A 13 16.06 9.34 -1.40
C LEU A 13 14.67 8.71 -1.17
N ARG A 14 14.25 8.55 0.10
CA ARG A 14 12.88 8.10 0.42
C ARG A 14 11.83 9.12 -0.02
N GLY A 15 12.12 10.41 0.08
CA GLY A 15 11.26 11.48 -0.44
C GLY A 15 11.07 11.38 -1.95
N ILE A 16 12.15 11.17 -2.70
CA ILE A 16 12.10 10.97 -4.17
C ILE A 16 11.27 9.74 -4.53
N ALA A 17 11.43 8.64 -3.78
CA ALA A 17 10.64 7.44 -3.96
C ALA A 17 9.13 7.70 -3.76
N ILE A 18 8.76 8.45 -2.71
CA ILE A 18 7.36 8.86 -2.47
C ILE A 18 6.83 9.74 -3.61
N ILE A 19 7.60 10.73 -4.06
CA ILE A 19 7.20 11.61 -5.18
C ILE A 19 6.92 10.79 -6.43
N SER A 20 7.75 9.80 -6.74
CA SER A 20 7.56 8.91 -7.89
C SER A 20 6.23 8.15 -7.80
N VAL A 21 5.88 7.65 -6.62
CA VAL A 21 4.59 6.96 -6.38
C VAL A 21 3.39 7.92 -6.51
N LEU A 22 3.53 9.14 -6.01
CA LEU A 22 2.49 10.17 -6.15
C LEU A 22 2.27 10.55 -7.62
N LEU A 23 3.34 10.76 -8.37
CA LEU A 23 3.27 11.06 -9.81
C LEU A 23 2.59 9.94 -10.59
N PHE A 24 2.86 8.68 -10.25
CA PHE A 24 2.15 7.54 -10.85
C PHE A 24 0.64 7.58 -10.57
N HIS A 25 0.22 7.95 -9.36
CA HIS A 25 -1.21 8.02 -9.03
C HIS A 25 -1.94 9.21 -9.70
N PHE A 26 -1.29 10.37 -9.81
CA PHE A 26 -1.90 11.55 -10.44
C PHE A 26 -1.80 11.56 -11.98
N PHE A 27 -0.70 11.02 -12.53
CA PHE A 27 -0.36 11.07 -13.96
C PHE A 27 0.13 9.71 -14.47
N PRO A 28 -0.74 8.67 -14.45
CA PRO A 28 -0.31 7.29 -14.76
C PRO A 28 0.18 7.11 -16.20
N LYS A 29 -0.31 7.91 -17.17
CA LYS A 29 0.10 7.84 -18.57
C LYS A 29 1.50 8.43 -18.81
N GLN A 30 1.85 9.49 -18.06
CA GLN A 30 3.13 10.19 -18.17
C GLN A 30 4.23 9.53 -17.33
N PHE A 31 3.87 8.92 -16.20
CA PHE A 31 4.81 8.27 -15.28
C PHE A 31 4.44 6.80 -15.01
N PRO A 32 4.41 5.93 -16.05
CA PRO A 32 3.95 4.54 -15.89
C PRO A 32 4.82 3.72 -14.94
N ASN A 33 6.09 4.10 -14.75
CA ASN A 33 7.05 3.38 -13.92
C ASN A 33 7.17 3.92 -12.48
N GLY A 34 6.34 4.89 -12.08
CA GLY A 34 6.45 5.50 -10.74
C GLY A 34 6.12 4.54 -9.59
N TYR A 35 5.48 3.40 -9.85
CA TYR A 35 5.26 2.33 -8.87
C TYR A 35 6.56 1.73 -8.31
N ILE A 36 7.67 1.78 -9.06
CA ILE A 36 9.00 1.31 -8.62
C ILE A 36 9.46 2.07 -7.35
N GLY A 37 8.94 3.28 -7.12
CA GLY A 37 9.20 4.04 -5.91
C GLY A 37 8.77 3.30 -4.63
N VAL A 38 7.77 2.42 -4.69
CA VAL A 38 7.35 1.60 -3.54
C VAL A 38 8.48 0.66 -3.10
N ASP A 39 9.06 -0.07 -4.05
CA ASP A 39 10.14 -1.01 -3.79
C ASP A 39 11.39 -0.28 -3.25
N GLN A 40 11.75 0.85 -3.87
CA GLN A 40 12.85 1.68 -3.41
C GLN A 40 12.65 2.17 -1.98
N PHE A 41 11.43 2.63 -1.64
CA PHE A 41 11.11 3.08 -0.30
C PHE A 41 11.26 1.97 0.74
N PHE A 42 10.80 0.76 0.44
CA PHE A 42 10.92 -0.39 1.33
C PHE A 42 12.36 -0.86 1.50
N VAL A 43 13.13 -0.95 0.42
CA VAL A 43 14.57 -1.31 0.47
C VAL A 43 15.36 -0.31 1.32
N LEU A 44 15.16 0.99 1.11
CA LEU A 44 15.83 2.03 1.90
C LEU A 44 15.42 2.00 3.38
N SER A 45 14.14 1.72 3.65
CA SER A 45 13.64 1.60 5.02
C SER A 45 14.24 0.37 5.73
N GLY A 46 14.34 -0.77 5.03
CA GLY A 46 14.98 -1.99 5.53
C GLY A 46 16.47 -1.79 5.80
N TYR A 47 17.20 -1.15 4.87
CA TYR A 47 18.60 -0.80 5.06
C TYR A 47 18.82 0.07 6.31
N LEU A 48 17.99 1.09 6.51
CA LEU A 48 18.07 1.95 7.69
C LEU A 48 17.77 1.19 8.99
N ILE A 49 16.80 0.28 8.98
CA ILE A 49 16.48 -0.57 10.13
C ILE A 49 17.68 -1.47 10.47
N SER A 50 18.27 -2.14 9.47
CA SER A 50 19.44 -2.98 9.65
C SER A 50 20.66 -2.21 10.17
N LEU A 51 20.86 -0.97 9.70
CA LEU A 51 21.92 -0.10 10.21
C LEU A 51 21.74 0.24 11.70
N ILE A 52 20.50 0.57 12.11
CA ILE A 52 20.17 0.86 13.51
C ILE A 52 20.35 -0.38 14.38
N THR A 53 19.94 -1.55 13.89
CA THR A 53 20.06 -2.83 14.62
C THR A 53 21.51 -3.29 14.74
N ARG A 54 22.33 -3.11 13.70
CA ARG A 54 23.75 -3.50 13.69
C ARG A 54 24.60 -2.74 14.71
N GLY A 55 24.19 -1.53 15.08
CA GLY A 55 24.86 -0.72 16.10
C GLY A 55 24.61 -1.18 17.54
N GLU A 56 23.63 -2.06 17.76
CA GLU A 56 23.25 -2.56 19.08
C GLU A 56 23.91 -3.92 19.34
N LYS A 57 24.73 -4.02 20.40
CA LYS A 57 25.46 -5.26 20.73
C LYS A 57 24.61 -6.28 21.47
N ASN A 58 23.57 -5.83 22.18
CA ASN A 58 22.68 -6.69 22.96
C ASN A 58 21.23 -6.48 22.50
N PHE A 59 20.68 -7.48 21.82
CA PHE A 59 19.30 -7.46 21.31
C PHE A 59 18.30 -7.72 22.45
N THR A 60 18.19 -6.77 23.36
CA THR A 60 17.30 -6.87 24.53
C THR A 60 15.87 -6.49 24.15
N ILE A 61 14.87 -7.10 24.80
CA ILE A 61 13.44 -6.76 24.64
C ILE A 61 13.20 -5.24 24.79
N LYS A 62 13.89 -4.59 25.74
CA LYS A 62 13.82 -3.14 25.97
C LYS A 62 14.26 -2.31 24.75
N PHE A 63 15.25 -2.77 23.98
CA PHE A 63 15.69 -2.12 22.74
C PHE A 63 14.59 -2.20 21.68
N VAL A 64 14.03 -3.39 21.47
CA VAL A 64 12.94 -3.62 20.51
C VAL A 64 11.72 -2.77 20.86
N LEU A 65 11.29 -2.77 22.12
CA LEU A 65 10.17 -1.94 22.58
C LEU A 65 10.43 -0.44 22.35
N ASN A 66 11.62 0.06 22.69
CA ASN A 66 11.97 1.47 22.47
C ASN A 66 12.09 1.81 20.97
N PHE A 67 12.51 0.87 20.15
CA PHE A 67 12.58 1.01 18.69
C PHE A 67 11.18 1.13 18.06
N TYR A 68 10.22 0.31 18.49
CA TYR A 68 8.84 0.40 18.02
C TYR A 68 8.10 1.60 18.62
N TYR A 69 8.31 1.90 19.90
CA TYR A 69 7.71 3.07 20.55
C TYR A 69 8.00 4.38 19.80
N ARG A 70 9.27 4.60 19.43
CA ARG A 70 9.69 5.78 18.64
C ARG A 70 9.03 5.83 17.26
N ARG A 71 8.75 4.67 16.66
CA ARG A 71 8.06 4.58 15.34
C ARG A 71 6.58 4.87 15.47
N VAL A 72 5.92 4.26 16.45
CA VAL A 72 4.51 4.48 16.75
C VAL A 72 4.24 5.95 17.04
N LYS A 73 5.05 6.58 17.92
CA LYS A 73 4.91 8.01 18.25
C LYS A 73 5.07 8.95 17.04
N ARG A 74 5.76 8.51 15.98
CA ARG A 74 5.96 9.30 14.75
C ARG A 74 4.88 9.05 13.69
N ILE A 75 4.44 7.80 13.53
CA ILE A 75 3.54 7.40 12.43
C ILE A 75 2.06 7.56 12.82
N VAL A 76 1.70 7.17 14.05
CA VAL A 76 0.30 7.15 14.50
C VAL A 76 -0.37 8.53 14.49
N PRO A 77 0.27 9.64 14.88
CA PRO A 77 -0.39 10.95 14.87
C PRO A 77 -0.86 11.36 13.47
N MET A 78 0.01 11.18 12.47
CA MET A 78 -0.32 11.51 11.08
C MET A 78 -1.38 10.55 10.52
N TYR A 79 -1.29 9.27 10.90
CA TYR A 79 -2.26 8.26 10.50
C TYR A 79 -3.67 8.57 10.97
N LEU A 80 -3.84 8.88 12.26
CA LEU A 80 -5.14 9.22 12.84
C LEU A 80 -5.70 10.51 12.24
N LEU A 81 -4.83 11.50 11.97
CA LEU A 81 -5.22 12.73 11.30
C LEU A 81 -5.80 12.45 9.91
N ILE A 82 -5.12 11.62 9.11
CA ILE A 82 -5.58 11.26 7.76
C ILE A 82 -6.91 10.49 7.82
N ILE A 83 -7.05 9.52 8.73
CA ILE A 83 -8.33 8.81 8.93
C ILE A 83 -9.44 9.80 9.25
N LEU A 84 -9.20 10.73 10.20
CA LEU A 84 -10.18 11.74 10.57
C LEU A 84 -10.54 12.62 9.38
N ALA A 85 -9.56 13.07 8.59
CA ALA A 85 -9.79 13.89 7.41
C ALA A 85 -10.65 13.14 6.36
N ILE A 86 -10.38 11.85 6.14
CA ILE A 86 -11.17 11.01 5.23
C ILE A 86 -12.60 10.85 5.75
N LEU A 87 -12.80 10.58 7.05
CA LEU A 87 -14.12 10.46 7.65
C LEU A 87 -14.92 11.77 7.50
N VAL A 88 -14.32 12.92 7.81
CA VAL A 88 -14.97 14.23 7.62
C VAL A 88 -15.31 14.47 6.15
N SER A 89 -14.40 14.14 5.23
CA SER A 89 -14.63 14.28 3.80
C SER A 89 -15.78 13.39 3.32
N LEU A 90 -15.95 12.19 3.88
CA LEU A 90 -17.03 11.28 3.52
C LEU A 90 -18.41 11.88 3.81
N PHE A 91 -18.56 12.56 4.95
CA PHE A 91 -19.84 13.19 5.34
C PHE A 91 -20.11 14.55 4.69
N THR A 92 -19.08 15.23 4.17
CA THR A 92 -19.20 16.61 3.66
C THR A 92 -19.13 16.73 2.14
N ILE A 93 -18.41 15.83 1.45
CA ILE A 93 -18.10 15.95 0.02
C ILE A 93 -18.72 14.82 -0.82
N PHE A 94 -18.82 13.60 -0.28
CA PHE A 94 -19.22 12.42 -1.06
C PHE A 94 -20.72 12.11 -0.95
N PRO A 95 -21.35 11.60 -2.02
CA PRO A 95 -22.75 11.16 -2.01
C PRO A 95 -22.96 9.92 -1.11
N SER A 96 -24.16 9.83 -0.52
CA SER A 96 -24.50 8.82 0.50
C SER A 96 -24.44 7.37 0.03
N SER A 97 -24.43 7.12 -1.28
CA SER A 97 -24.35 5.78 -1.88
C SER A 97 -23.06 5.02 -1.56
N ASN A 98 -21.99 5.72 -1.14
CA ASN A 98 -20.70 5.10 -0.83
C ASN A 98 -20.42 5.00 0.67
N ILE A 99 -21.31 5.48 1.54
CA ILE A 99 -21.05 5.56 2.98
C ILE A 99 -20.89 4.17 3.59
N GLU A 100 -21.76 3.22 3.24
CA GLU A 100 -21.76 1.87 3.81
C GLU A 100 -20.43 1.12 3.55
N LEU A 101 -19.97 1.15 2.29
CA LEU A 101 -18.68 0.55 1.88
C LEU A 101 -17.48 1.20 2.59
N ASN A 102 -17.50 2.53 2.75
CA ASN A 102 -16.39 3.24 3.40
C ASN A 102 -16.39 3.05 4.93
N VAL A 103 -17.57 2.90 5.55
CA VAL A 103 -17.70 2.59 6.98
C VAL A 103 -17.21 1.17 7.27
N GLU A 104 -17.53 0.21 6.41
CA GLU A 104 -17.02 -1.16 6.53
C GLU A 104 -15.49 -1.21 6.40
N ALA A 105 -14.92 -0.46 5.45
CA ALA A 105 -13.47 -0.36 5.26
C ALA A 105 -12.76 0.42 6.39
N ALA A 106 -13.45 1.31 7.11
CA ALA A 106 -12.86 2.13 8.17
C ALA A 106 -12.42 1.30 9.38
N GLY A 107 -13.14 0.24 9.73
CA GLY A 107 -12.80 -0.63 10.86
C GLY A 107 -11.43 -1.31 10.71
N PRO A 108 -11.19 -2.06 9.62
CA PRO A 108 -9.88 -2.63 9.32
C PRO A 108 -8.78 -1.56 9.18
N ALA A 109 -9.10 -0.39 8.63
CA ALA A 109 -8.15 0.74 8.58
C ALA A 109 -7.73 1.18 10.00
N LEU A 110 -8.66 1.48 10.90
CA LEU A 110 -8.35 1.88 12.28
C LEU A 110 -7.39 0.91 13.01
N LEU A 111 -7.54 -0.39 12.74
CA LEU A 111 -6.74 -1.44 13.36
C LEU A 111 -5.43 -1.76 12.61
N PHE A 112 -5.08 -1.03 11.55
CA PHE A 112 -3.98 -1.37 10.62
C PHE A 112 -4.12 -2.78 10.01
N ALA A 113 -5.34 -3.29 9.96
CA ALA A 113 -5.69 -4.64 9.52
C ALA A 113 -6.24 -4.67 8.09
N THR A 114 -6.24 -3.55 7.36
CA THR A 114 -6.70 -3.48 5.96
C THR A 114 -6.01 -4.52 5.08
N ASN A 115 -4.72 -4.78 5.30
CA ASN A 115 -3.99 -5.79 4.53
C ASN A 115 -4.50 -7.22 4.78
N ILE A 116 -5.04 -7.52 5.97
CA ILE A 116 -5.61 -8.84 6.28
C ILE A 116 -6.96 -9.00 5.60
N ALA A 117 -7.82 -7.97 5.69
CA ALA A 117 -9.11 -7.97 4.99
C ALA A 117 -8.92 -8.11 3.48
N GLU A 118 -7.99 -7.34 2.90
CA GLU A 118 -7.69 -7.40 1.46
C GLU A 118 -7.08 -8.76 1.06
N SER A 119 -6.20 -9.33 1.88
CA SER A 119 -5.65 -10.68 1.65
C SER A 119 -6.75 -11.74 1.59
N ASN A 120 -7.77 -11.66 2.44
CA ASN A 120 -8.88 -12.61 2.42
C ASN A 120 -9.71 -12.48 1.14
N ASN A 121 -10.03 -11.24 0.74
CA ASN A 121 -10.74 -10.97 -0.52
C ASN A 121 -9.93 -11.44 -1.75
N ALA A 122 -8.61 -11.21 -1.74
CA ALA A 122 -7.73 -11.71 -2.79
C ALA A 122 -7.73 -13.24 -2.86
N ARG A 123 -7.65 -13.93 -1.71
CA ARG A 123 -7.72 -15.41 -1.65
C ARG A 123 -9.02 -15.94 -2.23
N GLU A 124 -10.14 -15.28 -1.97
CA GLU A 124 -11.45 -15.64 -2.51
C GLU A 124 -11.54 -15.41 -4.02
N TYR A 125 -11.01 -14.29 -4.52
CA TYR A 125 -10.85 -14.03 -5.95
C TYR A 125 -9.99 -15.11 -6.63
N TYR A 126 -8.88 -15.49 -6.03
CA TYR A 126 -8.05 -16.59 -6.54
C TYR A 126 -8.77 -17.93 -6.47
N ALA A 127 -9.49 -18.24 -5.39
CA ALA A 127 -10.30 -19.46 -5.27
C ALA A 127 -11.39 -19.55 -6.35
N MET A 128 -12.05 -18.42 -6.67
CA MET A 128 -12.95 -18.33 -7.83
C MET A 128 -12.20 -18.54 -9.16
N LYS A 129 -10.99 -17.99 -9.31
CA LYS A 129 -10.16 -18.18 -10.51
C LYS A 129 -9.73 -19.64 -10.70
N TYR A 130 -9.41 -20.37 -9.63
CA TYR A 130 -9.02 -21.79 -9.68
C TYR A 130 -10.21 -22.73 -9.92
N THR A 131 -11.41 -22.39 -9.43
CA THR A 131 -12.62 -23.21 -9.60
C THR A 131 -13.30 -23.03 -10.96
N LYS A 132 -13.13 -21.87 -11.62
CA LYS A 132 -13.76 -21.56 -12.92
C LYS A 132 -12.88 -21.77 -14.16
N GLY A 133 -11.75 -22.46 -14.02
CA GLY A 133 -10.98 -23.09 -15.11
C GLY A 133 -11.05 -22.38 -16.47
N ARG A 134 -10.49 -21.17 -16.58
CA ARG A 134 -10.11 -20.62 -17.88
C ARG A 134 -8.68 -20.14 -17.83
N ASP A 135 -7.88 -20.73 -18.71
CA ASP A 135 -6.52 -20.38 -19.02
C ASP A 135 -6.39 -18.87 -19.20
N PHE A 136 -5.47 -18.25 -18.46
CA PHE A 136 -4.61 -17.22 -19.01
C PHE A 136 -3.42 -17.03 -18.06
N GLU A 137 -2.28 -17.56 -18.54
CA GLU A 137 -0.96 -17.32 -17.96
C GLU A 137 -0.63 -15.82 -17.94
N ARG A 138 0.13 -15.43 -16.90
CA ARG A 138 0.74 -14.12 -16.63
C ARG A 138 -0.19 -13.03 -16.11
N MET A 139 -0.07 -12.71 -14.81
CA MET A 139 0.82 -11.64 -14.31
C MET A 139 0.37 -11.08 -12.94
N HIS A 140 1.38 -10.87 -12.10
CA HIS A 140 1.51 -10.20 -10.80
C HIS A 140 0.35 -9.38 -10.17
N LEU A 141 0.24 -9.52 -8.84
CA LEU A 141 -0.69 -8.93 -7.85
C LEU A 141 -0.88 -7.41 -7.82
N TRP A 142 -0.36 -6.63 -8.78
CA TRP A 142 -0.26 -5.17 -8.62
C TRP A 142 -0.77 -4.32 -9.79
N ASN A 143 -1.42 -4.91 -10.80
CA ASN A 143 -2.00 -4.15 -11.91
C ASN A 143 -3.54 -4.24 -11.94
N LYS A 144 -4.22 -3.42 -11.13
CA LYS A 144 -5.69 -3.23 -11.21
C LYS A 144 -6.10 -2.23 -12.31
N TYR A 145 -5.15 -1.53 -12.94
CA TYR A 145 -5.39 -0.47 -13.93
C TYR A 145 -4.99 -0.90 -15.35
N SER A 146 -5.64 -1.92 -15.89
CA SER A 146 -5.56 -2.19 -17.33
C SER A 146 -6.80 -2.94 -17.81
N TYR A 147 -7.96 -2.27 -17.78
CA TYR A 147 -9.11 -2.69 -18.57
C TYR A 147 -9.74 -1.45 -19.23
N GLY A 148 -9.08 -1.01 -20.29
CA GLY A 148 -9.73 -0.35 -21.40
C GLY A 148 -9.63 -1.27 -22.61
N SER A 149 -10.73 -1.35 -23.38
CA SER A 149 -10.89 -2.00 -24.69
C SER A 149 -10.66 -3.51 -24.78
N VAL A 150 -11.75 -4.29 -24.72
CA VAL A 150 -12.03 -5.30 -25.75
C VAL A 150 -13.54 -5.29 -26.02
N GLU A 151 -13.90 -4.69 -27.15
CA GLU A 151 -15.20 -4.80 -27.81
C GLU A 151 -15.50 -6.24 -28.23
N GLU A 152 -16.80 -6.57 -28.20
CA GLU A 152 -17.56 -7.46 -29.08
C GLU A 152 -16.86 -8.63 -29.82
N CYS A 153 -17.25 -9.85 -29.45
CA CYS A 153 -17.48 -10.99 -30.37
C CYS A 153 -18.38 -11.98 -29.61
N GLY A 154 -19.68 -12.10 -29.86
CA GLY A 154 -20.25 -12.55 -31.12
C GLY A 154 -20.22 -14.08 -31.17
N TYR A 155 -21.13 -14.75 -30.46
CA TYR A 155 -21.33 -16.21 -30.59
C TYR A 155 -22.77 -16.48 -31.02
N GLU A 156 -22.99 -16.33 -32.32
CA GLU A 156 -24.01 -17.10 -33.03
C GLU A 156 -23.53 -18.55 -33.19
N GLY A 157 -24.40 -19.51 -32.88
CA GLY A 157 -24.44 -20.84 -33.51
C GLY A 157 -23.45 -21.91 -33.03
N LEU A 158 -23.95 -23.16 -33.06
CA LEU A 158 -23.29 -24.46 -32.79
C LEU A 158 -23.29 -24.82 -31.29
N THR A 159 -24.07 -25.78 -30.77
CA THR A 159 -24.35 -27.13 -31.26
C THR A 159 -25.59 -27.74 -30.58
N GLU A 160 -26.37 -28.50 -31.37
CA GLU A 160 -27.43 -29.49 -31.04
C GLU A 160 -28.74 -29.04 -30.37
#